data_AF-A0A661FD56-F1
#
_entry.id   AF-A0A661FD56-F1
#
_cell.length_a   1.000
_cell.length_b   1.000
_cell.length_c   1.000
_cell.angle_alpha   90.00
_cell.angle_beta   90.00
_cell.angle_gamma   90.00
#
_symmetry.space_group_name_H-M   'P 1'
#
loop_
_entity.id
_entity.type
_entity.pdbx_description
1 polymer ?
#
loop_
_entity_poly.entity_id
_entity_poly.type
_entity_poly.pdbx_seq_one_letter_code
_entity_poly.pdbx_strand_id
1 'polypeptide(L)'
;MQEAIVIIGMGELGGVFARGFLRCGHPVYPITRQMNIAEESQKIPPPALVLISVQESELHSVLQQIPANWKNRLGLIQNELLPRDWRAHNIENPTVAVVWFEKKKGMELTSIMYTPCYGPNASL
;
A
#
# COMPACT_ATOMS: atom_id res chain seq x y z
N MET A 1 0.20 -1.34 -21.20
CA MET A 1 0.75 -1.50 -19.84
C MET A 1 -0.09 -0.62 -18.93
N GLN A 2 -0.62 -1.15 -17.83
CA GLN A 2 -1.43 -0.34 -16.91
C GLN A 2 -0.54 0.67 -16.16
N GLU A 3 -1.16 1.64 -15.50
CA GLU A 3 -0.47 2.58 -14.62
C GLU A 3 0.28 1.85 -13.49
N ALA A 4 1.40 2.42 -13.05
CA ALA A 4 2.26 1.83 -12.04
C ALA A 4 1.61 1.74 -10.65
N ILE A 5 2.02 0.74 -9.87
CA ILE A 5 1.70 0.61 -8.46
C ILE A 5 2.98 0.79 -7.65
N VAL A 6 3.00 1.77 -6.76
CA VAL A 6 4.07 1.92 -5.78
C VAL A 6 3.70 1.11 -4.55
N ILE A 7 4.64 0.32 -4.03
CA ILE A 7 4.44 -0.43 -2.79
C ILE A 7 5.52 0.00 -1.79
N ILE A 8 5.09 0.66 -0.71
CA ILE A 8 5.97 1.08 0.38
C ILE A 8 5.96 -0.02 1.44
N GLY A 9 7.10 -0.69 1.60
CA GLY A 9 7.26 -1.84 2.48
C GLY A 9 7.11 -3.18 1.78
N MET A 10 8.22 -3.72 1.27
CA MET A 10 8.26 -5.03 0.62
C MET A 10 8.41 -6.20 1.60
N GLY A 11 7.61 -6.17 2.66
CA GLY A 11 7.44 -7.31 3.54
C GLY A 11 6.63 -8.41 2.86
N GLU A 12 6.23 -9.36 3.69
CA GLU A 12 5.44 -10.53 3.30
C GLU A 12 4.13 -10.19 2.56
N LEU A 13 3.30 -9.31 3.13
CA LEU A 13 2.08 -8.83 2.47
C LEU A 13 2.40 -8.00 1.21
N GLY A 14 3.41 -7.14 1.26
CA GLY A 14 3.86 -6.37 0.10
C GLY A 14 4.20 -7.27 -1.09
N GLY A 15 4.83 -8.42 -0.85
CA GLY A 15 5.11 -9.43 -1.88
C GLY A 15 3.86 -10.09 -2.47
N VAL A 16 2.85 -10.37 -1.65
CA VAL A 16 1.57 -10.93 -2.12
C VAL A 16 0.86 -9.94 -3.05
N PHE A 17 0.72 -8.69 -2.62
CA PHE A 17 0.08 -7.65 -3.43
C PHE A 17 0.89 -7.32 -4.69
N ALA A 18 2.21 -7.22 -4.60
CA ALA A 18 3.09 -7.02 -5.76
C ALA A 18 2.84 -8.09 -6.83
N ARG A 19 2.79 -9.37 -6.43
CA ARG A 19 2.52 -10.48 -7.34
C ARG A 19 1.13 -10.37 -7.97
N GLY A 20 0.12 -9.97 -7.19
CA GLY A 20 -1.24 -9.73 -7.67
C GLY A 20 -1.28 -8.64 -8.76
N PHE A 21 -0.75 -7.46 -8.46
CA PHE A 21 -0.71 -6.34 -9.40
C PHE A 21 0.07 -6.65 -10.68
N LEU A 22 1.21 -7.33 -10.56
CA LEU A 22 1.98 -7.77 -11.73
C LEU A 22 1.16 -8.73 -12.62
N ARG A 23 0.37 -9.64 -12.03
CA ARG A 23 -0.53 -10.53 -12.79
C ARG A 23 -1.67 -9.76 -13.47
N CYS A 24 -2.12 -8.66 -12.90
CA CYS A 24 -3.10 -7.75 -13.50
C CYS A 24 -2.49 -6.80 -14.55
N GLY A 25 -1.18 -6.88 -14.82
CA GLY A 25 -0.50 -6.08 -15.85
C GLY A 25 -0.07 -4.68 -15.39
N HIS A 26 -0.08 -4.44 -14.07
CA HIS A 26 0.45 -3.22 -13.47
C HIS A 26 1.95 -3.39 -13.13
N PRO A 27 2.84 -2.51 -13.60
CA PRO A 27 4.22 -2.51 -13.15
C PRO A 27 4.30 -2.09 -11.67
N VAL A 28 5.17 -2.75 -10.90
CA VAL A 28 5.33 -2.50 -9.46
C VAL A 28 6.66 -1.81 -9.17
N TYR A 29 6.61 -0.69 -8.45
CA TYR A 29 7.76 0.05 -7.94
C TYR A 29 7.87 -0.13 -6.43
N PRO A 30 8.83 -0.93 -5.95
CA PRO A 30 9.03 -1.10 -4.51
C PRO A 30 9.76 0.11 -3.92
N ILE A 31 9.31 0.56 -2.76
CA ILE A 31 10.04 1.51 -1.90
C ILE A 31 10.35 0.81 -0.57
N THR A 32 11.64 0.68 -0.26
CA THR A 32 12.12 0.03 0.96
C THR A 32 12.46 1.06 2.04
N ARG A 33 12.73 0.58 3.27
CA ARG A 33 13.09 1.44 4.42
C ARG A 33 14.33 2.31 4.18
N GLN A 34 15.20 1.90 3.26
CA GLN A 34 16.45 2.60 2.95
C GLN A 34 16.28 3.70 1.89
N MET A 35 15.10 3.81 1.28
CA MET A 35 14.83 4.74 0.18
C MET A 35 14.12 5.99 0.70
N ASN A 36 14.41 7.13 0.08
CA ASN A 36 13.74 8.39 0.38
C ASN A 36 12.46 8.51 -0.47
N ILE A 37 11.29 8.45 0.18
CA ILE A 37 9.98 8.51 -0.49
C ILE A 37 9.85 9.77 -1.37
N ALA A 38 10.31 10.92 -0.88
CA ALA A 38 10.19 12.18 -1.60
C ALA A 38 11.05 12.18 -2.88
N GLU A 39 12.27 11.67 -2.83
CA GLU A 39 13.14 11.56 -4.00
C GLU A 39 12.58 10.57 -5.04
N GLU A 40 12.11 9.41 -4.59
CA GLU A 40 11.53 8.40 -5.48
C GLU A 40 10.26 8.90 -6.16
N SER A 41 9.46 9.71 -5.45
CA SER A 41 8.24 10.29 -6.01
C SER A 41 8.45 11.24 -7.18
N GLN A 42 9.67 11.75 -7.36
CA GLN A 42 10.04 12.60 -8.49
C GLN A 42 10.49 11.77 -9.70
N LYS A 43 10.95 10.54 -9.48
CA LYS A 43 11.49 9.64 -10.52
C LYS A 43 10.41 8.72 -11.08
N ILE A 44 9.44 8.35 -10.26
CA ILE A 44 8.37 7.41 -10.61
C ILE A 44 7.24 8.18 -11.31
N PRO A 45 6.75 7.74 -12.48
CA PRO A 45 5.60 8.34 -13.13
C PRO A 45 4.36 8.27 -12.22
N PRO A 46 3.36 9.18 -12.36
CA PRO A 46 2.18 9.18 -11.50
C PRO A 46 1.55 7.77 -11.38
N PRO A 47 1.54 7.15 -10.19
CA PRO A 47 1.07 5.78 -10.03
C PRO A 47 -0.45 5.73 -9.94
N ALA A 48 -1.08 4.63 -10.32
CA ALA A 48 -2.51 4.39 -10.01
C ALA A 48 -2.75 4.30 -8.50
N LEU A 49 -1.82 3.66 -7.78
CA LEU A 49 -1.92 3.41 -6.34
C LEU A 49 -0.54 3.48 -5.69
N VAL A 50 -0.50 4.02 -4.48
CA VAL A 50 0.62 3.93 -3.55
C VAL A 50 0.16 3.11 -2.34
N LEU A 51 0.48 1.82 -2.33
CA LEU A 51 0.09 0.89 -1.29
C LEU A 51 1.07 0.95 -0.10
N ILE A 52 0.53 1.15 1.11
CA ILE A 52 1.29 1.19 2.36
C ILE A 52 1.22 -0.19 3.03
N SER A 53 2.26 -0.99 2.86
CA SER A 53 2.36 -2.37 3.38
C SER A 53 3.48 -2.54 4.41
N VAL A 54 3.64 -1.53 5.28
CA VAL A 54 4.55 -1.55 6.43
C VAL A 54 3.89 -2.19 7.66
N GLN A 55 4.59 -2.24 8.80
CA GLN A 55 3.99 -2.63 10.07
C GLN A 55 3.14 -1.48 10.64
N GLU A 56 2.14 -1.81 11.47
CA GLU A 56 1.27 -0.82 12.11
C GLU A 56 2.06 0.24 12.89
N SER A 57 3.09 -0.16 13.63
CA SER A 57 3.97 0.75 14.38
C SER A 57 4.74 1.75 13.52
N GLU A 58 4.86 1.47 12.22
CA GLU A 58 5.56 2.32 11.24
C GLU A 58 4.56 3.08 10.33
N LEU A 59 3.25 2.86 10.48
CA LEU A 59 2.25 3.47 9.61
C LEU A 59 2.34 5.00 9.65
N HIS A 60 2.25 5.60 10.84
CA HIS A 60 2.23 7.05 10.97
C HIS A 60 3.54 7.70 10.53
N SER A 61 4.69 7.08 10.82
CA SER A 61 6.00 7.60 10.39
C SER A 61 6.11 7.63 8.85
N VAL A 62 5.54 6.64 8.16
CA VAL A 62 5.48 6.61 6.70
C VAL A 62 4.46 7.62 6.16
N LEU A 63 3.26 7.71 6.74
CA LEU A 63 2.23 8.65 6.29
C LEU A 63 2.70 10.12 6.34
N GLN A 64 3.53 10.48 7.33
CA GLN A 64 4.14 11.80 7.43
C GLN A 64 5.08 12.13 6.27
N GLN A 65 5.71 11.11 5.68
CA GLN A 65 6.69 11.27 4.59
C GLN A 65 6.04 11.26 3.20
N ILE A 66 4.73 11.01 3.11
CA ILE A 66 4.04 10.93 1.82
C ILE A 66 3.96 12.33 1.18
N PRO A 67 4.49 12.49 -0.05
CA PRO A 67 4.45 13.76 -0.75
C PRO A 67 3.02 14.08 -1.22
N ALA A 68 2.73 15.38 -1.36
CA ALA A 68 1.37 15.86 -1.61
C ALA A 68 0.73 15.26 -2.88
N ASN A 69 1.52 15.02 -3.93
CA ASN A 69 1.08 14.44 -5.20
C ASN A 69 0.65 12.96 -5.12
N TRP A 70 0.92 12.28 -4.00
CA TRP A 70 0.55 10.88 -3.77
C TRP A 70 -0.58 10.69 -2.75
N LYS A 71 -0.94 11.71 -1.96
CA LYS A 71 -1.92 11.60 -0.87
C LYS A 71 -3.31 11.13 -1.31
N ASN A 72 -3.71 11.50 -2.51
CA ASN A 72 -4.96 11.13 -3.17
C ASN A 72 -4.91 9.78 -3.91
N ARG A 73 -3.80 9.05 -3.82
CA ARG A 73 -3.57 7.75 -4.48
C ARG A 73 -3.21 6.65 -3.47
N LEU A 74 -3.41 6.89 -2.17
CA LEU A 74 -2.99 5.97 -1.13
C LEU A 74 -3.92 4.76 -1.01
N GLY A 75 -3.31 3.58 -0.81
CA GLY A 75 -3.94 2.35 -0.36
C GLY A 75 -3.39 1.94 1.01
N LEU A 76 -4.26 1.65 1.96
CA LEU A 76 -3.89 1.23 3.32
C LEU A 76 -4.44 -0.18 3.59
N ILE A 77 -3.59 -1.09 4.07
CA ILE A 77 -3.95 -2.51 4.29
C ILE A 77 -3.84 -2.96 5.75
N GLN A 78 -3.72 -2.02 6.70
CA GLN A 78 -3.61 -2.37 8.12
C GLN A 78 -4.98 -2.81 8.67
N ASN A 79 -4.96 -3.72 9.63
CA ASN A 79 -6.14 -4.02 10.42
C ASN A 79 -6.45 -2.84 11.36
N GLU A 80 -7.71 -2.74 11.78
CA GLU A 80 -8.17 -1.74 12.76
C GLU A 80 -7.96 -0.25 12.38
N LEU A 81 -7.79 0.04 11.09
CA LEU A 81 -7.70 1.42 10.60
C LEU A 81 -8.99 2.21 10.85
N LEU A 82 -8.83 3.39 11.44
CA LEU A 82 -9.88 4.35 11.67
C LEU A 82 -9.58 5.66 10.94
N PRO A 83 -10.61 6.45 10.57
CA PRO A 83 -10.38 7.68 9.82
C PRO A 83 -9.44 8.70 10.45
N ARG A 84 -9.29 8.68 11.78
CA ARG A 84 -8.32 9.51 12.49
C ARG A 84 -6.88 9.24 12.06
N ASP A 85 -6.56 8.00 11.69
CA ASP A 85 -5.19 7.54 11.47
C ASP A 85 -4.57 8.16 10.22
N TRP A 86 -5.38 8.39 9.18
CA TRP A 86 -4.93 9.04 7.95
C TRP A 86 -5.26 10.53 7.91
N ARG A 87 -6.37 10.98 8.52
CA ARG A 87 -6.71 12.41 8.60
C ARG A 87 -5.68 13.22 9.36
N ALA A 88 -5.03 12.64 10.38
CA ALA A 88 -3.93 13.29 11.09
C ALA A 88 -2.76 13.69 10.18
N HIS A 89 -2.67 13.11 8.97
CA HIS A 89 -1.62 13.38 7.98
C HIS A 89 -2.14 14.15 6.75
N ASN A 90 -3.31 14.77 6.86
CA ASN A 90 -3.99 15.50 5.77
C ASN A 90 -4.28 14.59 4.56
N ILE A 91 -4.67 13.35 4.82
CA ILE A 91 -5.19 12.42 3.80
C ILE A 91 -6.71 12.39 4.00
N GLU A 92 -7.47 12.54 2.92
CA GLU A 92 -8.93 12.63 3.02
C GLU A 92 -9.62 11.29 2.71
N ASN A 93 -9.36 10.76 1.51
CA ASN A 93 -10.08 9.61 0.96
C ASN A 93 -9.11 8.55 0.41
N PRO A 94 -8.34 7.86 1.28
CA PRO A 94 -7.52 6.75 0.84
C PRO A 94 -8.40 5.56 0.46
N THR A 95 -7.84 4.65 -0.32
CA THR A 95 -8.40 3.29 -0.42
C THR A 95 -7.96 2.50 0.81
N VAL A 96 -8.89 1.81 1.46
CA VAL A 96 -8.64 1.01 2.66
C VAL A 96 -9.06 -0.42 2.37
N ALA A 97 -8.23 -1.37 2.80
CA ALA A 97 -8.47 -2.79 2.63
C ALA A 97 -8.20 -3.52 3.96
N VAL A 98 -9.09 -4.42 4.36
CA VAL A 98 -8.94 -5.21 5.60
C VAL A 98 -8.53 -6.62 5.22
N VAL A 99 -7.28 -6.98 5.55
CA VAL A 99 -6.64 -8.17 5.02
C VAL A 99 -6.77 -9.36 5.96
N TRP A 100 -7.15 -10.52 5.41
CA TRP A 100 -7.29 -11.76 6.17
C TRP A 100 -6.31 -12.79 5.64
N PHE A 101 -5.13 -12.85 6.27
CA PHE A 101 -4.09 -13.79 5.91
C PHE A 101 -3.66 -14.64 7.10
N GLU A 102 -3.41 -15.91 6.84
CA GLU A 102 -2.81 -16.82 7.80
C GLU A 102 -1.32 -17.02 7.47
N LYS A 103 -0.49 -16.98 8.51
CA LYS A 103 0.93 -17.33 8.44
C LYS A 103 1.21 -18.55 9.31
N LYS A 104 1.57 -19.67 8.67
CA LYS A 104 2.04 -20.89 9.33
C LYS A 104 3.55 -21.04 9.14
N LYS A 105 4.24 -21.56 10.16
CA LYS A 105 5.71 -21.75 10.12
C LYS A 105 6.07 -22.65 8.93
N GLY A 106 6.89 -22.13 8.02
CA GLY A 106 7.34 -22.87 6.82
C GLY A 106 6.35 -22.87 5.66
N MET A 107 5.24 -22.14 5.72
CA MET A 107 4.27 -22.00 4.64
C MET A 107 4.22 -20.56 4.12
N GLU A 108 3.87 -20.40 2.85
CA GLU A 108 3.58 -19.08 2.28
C GLU A 108 2.29 -18.49 2.88
N LEU A 109 2.21 -17.16 2.91
CA LEU A 109 1.00 -16.45 3.33
C LEU A 109 -0.18 -16.84 2.46
N THR A 110 -1.24 -17.30 3.11
CA THR A 110 -2.47 -17.73 2.42
C THR A 110 -3.61 -16.82 2.85
N SER A 111 -4.36 -16.31 1.87
CA SER A 111 -5.60 -15.57 2.15
C SER A 111 -6.66 -16.55 2.65
N ILE A 112 -7.27 -16.24 3.79
CA ILE A 112 -8.29 -17.11 4.43
C ILE A 112 -9.71 -16.61 4.18
N MET A 113 -9.89 -15.34 3.84
CA MET A 113 -11.17 -14.73 3.49
C MET A 113 -10.95 -13.65 2.43
N TYR A 114 -12.03 -13.32 1.73
CA TYR A 114 -12.04 -12.17 0.83
C TYR A 114 -11.67 -10.89 1.60
N THR A 115 -10.74 -10.12 1.05
CA THR A 115 -10.33 -8.80 1.57
C THR A 115 -11.35 -7.76 1.09
N PRO A 116 -12.21 -7.20 1.97
CA PRO A 116 -13.04 -6.06 1.59
C PRO A 116 -12.15 -4.84 1.34
N CYS A 117 -12.38 -4.18 0.20
CA CYS A 117 -11.71 -2.94 -0.20
C CYS A 117 -12.75 -1.83 -0.36
N TYR A 118 -12.43 -0.61 0.09
CA TYR A 118 -13.26 0.57 -0.08
C TYR A 118 -12.43 1.79 -0.42
N GLY A 119 -12.95 2.66 -1.29
CA GLY A 119 -12.31 3.92 -1.69
C GLY A 119 -12.05 4.01 -3.20
N PRO A 120 -11.35 5.07 -3.65
CA PRO A 120 -11.22 5.41 -5.07
C PRO A 120 -10.61 4.32 -5.95
N ASN A 121 -9.70 3.52 -5.40
CA ASN A 121 -8.94 2.50 -6.11
C ASN A 121 -9.33 1.07 -5.69
N ALA A 122 -10.51 0.88 -5.08
CA ALA A 122 -10.94 -0.41 -4.56
C ALA A 122 -11.18 -1.49 -5.64
N SER A 123 -11.34 -1.09 -6.90
CA SER A 123 -11.55 -2.00 -8.03
C SER A 123 -10.26 -2.42 -8.76
N LEU A 124 -9.09 -1.95 -8.30
CA LEU A 124 -7.79 -2.38 -8.83
C LEU A 124 -7.46 -3.84 -8.48
#